data_AF-A0A076IMF3-F1
#
_entry.id   AF-A0A076IMF3-F1
#
_cell.length_a   1.000
_cell.length_b   1.000
_cell.length_c   1.000
_cell.angle_alpha   90.00
_cell.angle_beta   90.00
_cell.angle_gamma   90.00
#
_symmetry.space_group_name_H-M   'P 1'
#
loop_
_entity.id
_entity.type
_entity.pdbx_description
1 polymer ?
#
loop_
_entity_poly.entity_id
_entity_poly.type
_entity_poly.pdbx_seq_one_letter_code
_entity_poly.pdbx_strand_id
1 'polypeptide(L)'
;MKRIEFIYLLTGFCTICSCTSKANSEIKEVITEVHNTVTEAIAEIVEKDIKPEDIRLDKELLYDKHTLEDTYPYKDTTRHFQWEKIKERLALLENIQRKPTQWCILQNYKNRNGEAPLVKNFKRDAYKRIADTLGVERYQGIPLFLTDDTLTAKRYGLDGLLTRHLGEEGKFTKVEPVFIGGEWYAPAKYIKLIPDSVVFNKAIFIDRHNQNITTLERKEKGCWLIRSMNPATTGQHRPPYAQETPLGMFVLQEKKTKMIFLKDGSAATGGFAPYASRFNNGGYIHGVPTNAPATGIIEYSYTLGTIPRSHMCVRNATSHAKFIFEWAPVNETIIFVLE
;
A
#
# COMPACT_ATOMS: atom_id res chain seq x y z
N MET A 1 11.57 27.69 -41.47
CA MET A 1 11.22 28.73 -40.48
C MET A 1 11.84 28.36 -39.13
N LYS A 2 12.80 29.19 -38.69
CA LYS A 2 13.51 29.26 -37.39
C LYS A 2 13.77 27.96 -36.60
N ARG A 3 14.94 27.36 -36.85
CA ARG A 3 15.75 26.63 -35.84
C ARG A 3 16.56 27.67 -35.06
N ILE A 4 16.60 27.55 -33.74
CA ILE A 4 17.56 28.25 -32.89
C ILE A 4 18.25 27.16 -32.06
N GLU A 5 19.47 26.81 -32.46
CA GLU A 5 20.42 26.07 -31.63
C GLU A 5 21.30 27.10 -30.93
N PHE A 6 21.32 27.09 -29.60
CA PHE A 6 22.26 27.87 -28.80
C PHE A 6 23.51 27.02 -28.56
N ILE A 7 24.54 27.29 -29.35
CA ILE A 7 25.93 26.91 -29.05
C ILE A 7 26.60 28.21 -28.58
N TYR A 8 26.96 28.31 -27.30
CA TYR A 8 27.89 29.34 -26.85
C TYR A 8 29.31 28.79 -26.81
N LEU A 9 30.05 29.20 -27.84
CA LEU A 9 31.50 29.23 -27.91
C LEU A 9 31.99 30.37 -27.01
N LEU A 10 32.88 30.08 -26.05
CA LEU A 10 33.58 31.12 -25.28
C LEU A 10 35.09 30.92 -25.45
N THR A 11 35.69 31.71 -26.34
CA THR A 11 37.15 31.91 -26.42
C THR A 11 37.45 33.39 -26.71
N GLY A 12 38.53 33.92 -26.11
CA GLY A 12 39.16 35.20 -26.46
C GLY A 12 39.13 36.25 -25.35
N PHE A 13 39.94 36.13 -24.28
CA PHE A 13 41.33 36.61 -24.12
C PHE A 13 41.49 38.14 -23.99
N CYS A 14 41.87 38.59 -22.79
CA CYS A 14 42.57 39.86 -22.53
C CYS A 14 43.50 39.68 -21.31
N THR A 15 44.79 39.52 -21.57
CA THR A 15 45.89 39.98 -20.68
C THR A 15 46.19 41.44 -21.11
N ILE A 16 46.52 42.43 -20.28
CA ILE A 16 47.61 42.55 -19.29
C ILE A 16 47.32 43.75 -18.34
N CYS A 17 47.97 43.73 -17.16
CA CYS A 17 48.38 44.86 -16.30
C CYS A 17 47.47 45.31 -15.12
N SER A 18 47.76 44.71 -13.96
CA SER A 18 47.99 45.36 -12.65
C SER A 18 46.96 46.38 -12.14
N CYS A 19 45.81 45.86 -11.71
CA CYS A 19 45.02 46.33 -10.57
C CYS A 19 44.12 45.16 -10.10
N THR A 20 44.71 43.98 -9.86
CA THR A 20 44.01 42.69 -9.89
C THR A 20 43.89 41.98 -8.53
N SER A 21 43.72 42.72 -7.44
CA SER A 21 43.29 42.14 -6.15
C SER A 21 41.84 42.49 -5.81
N LYS A 22 41.45 43.77 -5.91
CA LYS A 22 40.08 44.24 -5.59
C LYS A 22 39.01 43.75 -6.58
N ALA A 23 39.26 43.86 -7.89
CA ALA A 23 38.28 43.39 -8.89
C ALA A 23 38.06 41.86 -8.82
N ASN A 24 39.09 41.11 -8.40
CA ASN A 24 39.02 39.65 -8.27
C ASN A 24 38.30 39.22 -6.98
N SER A 25 38.34 40.04 -5.92
CA SER A 25 37.54 39.80 -4.70
C SER A 25 36.07 40.14 -4.93
N GLU A 26 35.77 41.25 -5.60
CA GLU A 26 34.40 41.66 -5.94
C GLU A 26 33.72 40.63 -6.86
N ILE A 27 34.42 40.12 -7.89
CA ILE A 27 33.88 39.06 -8.75
C ILE A 27 33.65 37.76 -7.97
N LYS A 28 34.52 37.40 -7.01
CA LYS A 28 34.32 36.23 -6.16
C LYS A 28 33.14 36.38 -5.21
N GLU A 29 32.95 37.55 -4.62
CA GLU A 29 31.82 37.85 -3.76
C GLU A 29 30.50 37.78 -4.54
N VAL A 30 30.44 38.38 -5.73
CA VAL A 30 29.25 38.31 -6.60
C VAL A 30 28.95 36.88 -7.04
N ILE A 31 29.96 36.07 -7.39
CA ILE A 31 29.75 34.66 -7.75
C ILE A 31 29.26 33.84 -6.54
N THR A 32 29.77 34.14 -5.35
CA THR A 32 29.40 33.44 -4.11
C THR A 32 27.99 33.84 -3.66
N GLU A 33 27.63 35.12 -3.79
CA GLU A 33 26.29 35.63 -3.52
C GLU A 33 25.27 35.03 -4.49
N VAL A 34 25.55 35.03 -5.80
CA VAL A 34 24.69 34.39 -6.81
C VAL A 34 24.57 32.88 -6.57
N HIS A 35 25.65 32.19 -6.20
CA HIS A 35 25.61 30.77 -5.87
C HIS A 35 24.75 30.51 -4.63
N ASN A 36 24.90 31.32 -3.59
CA ASN A 36 24.11 31.21 -2.36
C ASN A 36 22.63 31.50 -2.61
N THR A 37 22.29 32.55 -3.37
CA THR A 37 20.89 32.88 -3.73
C THR A 37 20.26 31.78 -4.58
N VAL A 38 21.01 31.20 -5.52
CA VAL A 38 20.54 30.05 -6.32
C VAL A 38 20.38 28.79 -5.45
N THR A 39 21.26 28.58 -4.48
CA THR A 39 21.17 27.43 -3.56
C THR A 39 20.00 27.56 -2.59
N GLU A 40 19.74 28.77 -2.08
CA GLU A 40 18.58 29.09 -1.25
C GLU A 40 17.28 28.98 -2.05
N ALA A 41 17.24 29.49 -3.29
CA ALA A 41 16.09 29.35 -4.18
C ALA A 41 15.83 27.88 -4.59
N ILE A 42 16.87 27.08 -4.82
CA ILE A 42 16.74 25.64 -5.09
C ILE A 42 16.26 24.89 -3.84
N ALA A 43 16.72 25.28 -2.64
CA ALA A 43 16.22 24.73 -1.38
C ALA A 43 14.75 25.09 -1.11
N GLU A 44 14.29 26.26 -1.58
CA GLU A 44 12.87 26.66 -1.56
C GLU A 44 12.00 25.89 -2.57
N ILE A 45 12.58 25.43 -3.69
CA ILE A 45 11.87 24.64 -4.73
C ILE A 45 11.75 23.15 -4.33
N VAL A 46 12.58 22.65 -3.41
CA VAL A 46 12.35 21.35 -2.79
C VAL A 46 11.21 21.49 -1.79
N GLU A 47 9.98 21.39 -2.29
CA GLU A 47 8.81 21.26 -1.43
C GLU A 47 9.13 20.24 -0.31
N LYS A 48 9.03 20.68 0.94
CA LYS A 48 9.29 19.84 2.10
C LYS A 48 8.36 18.64 2.12
N ASP A 49 8.86 17.51 2.59
CA ASP A 49 8.05 16.31 2.79
C ASP A 49 6.88 16.61 3.74
N ILE A 50 5.70 16.13 3.35
CA ILE A 50 4.49 16.22 4.18
C ILE A 50 4.73 15.35 5.39
N LYS A 51 4.64 15.93 6.58
CA LYS A 51 4.79 15.21 7.83
C LYS A 51 3.42 14.74 8.36
N PRO A 52 3.38 13.77 9.28
CA PRO A 52 2.11 13.32 9.87
C PRO A 52 1.29 14.47 10.48
N GLU A 53 1.95 15.43 11.13
CA GLU A 53 1.33 16.62 11.72
C GLU A 53 0.68 17.56 10.70
N ASP A 54 1.11 17.51 9.44
CA ASP A 54 0.54 18.30 8.34
C ASP A 54 -0.75 17.67 7.78
N ILE A 55 -1.07 16.43 8.17
CA ILE A 55 -2.29 15.73 7.73
C ILE A 55 -3.48 16.14 8.60
N ARG A 56 -4.41 16.87 7.99
CA ARG A 56 -5.72 17.20 8.54
C ARG A 56 -6.75 16.15 8.15
N LEU A 57 -7.52 15.69 9.15
CA LEU A 57 -8.62 14.76 8.98
C LEU A 57 -9.94 15.45 9.33
N ASP A 58 -10.87 15.53 8.38
CA ASP A 58 -12.22 16.03 8.62
C ASP A 58 -13.23 14.87 8.55
N LYS A 59 -14.23 14.86 9.45
CA LYS A 59 -15.29 13.85 9.43
C LYS A 59 -16.43 14.28 8.51
N GLU A 60 -16.54 13.62 7.36
CA GLU A 60 -17.61 13.81 6.38
C GLU A 60 -18.07 12.43 5.89
N LEU A 61 -18.79 11.72 6.76
CA LEU A 61 -19.20 10.33 6.53
C LEU A 61 -20.14 10.24 5.31
N LEU A 62 -19.81 9.32 4.40
CA LEU A 62 -20.73 8.88 3.33
C LEU A 62 -21.52 7.65 3.77
N TYR A 63 -21.08 6.98 4.84
CA TYR A 63 -21.76 5.86 5.47
C TYR A 63 -21.65 5.98 6.99
N ASP A 64 -22.80 5.95 7.67
CA ASP A 64 -22.93 6.24 9.10
C ASP A 64 -23.53 5.09 9.92
N LYS A 65 -24.06 4.04 9.28
CA LYS A 65 -24.64 2.90 10.00
C LYS A 65 -23.57 2.09 10.74
N HIS A 66 -23.87 1.69 11.98
CA HIS A 66 -22.92 0.98 12.87
C HIS A 66 -21.61 1.75 13.12
N THR A 67 -21.66 3.08 13.00
CA THR A 67 -20.48 3.92 13.23
C THR A 67 -19.98 3.81 14.66
N LEU A 68 -18.66 3.73 14.79
CA LEU A 68 -17.99 3.78 16.08
C LEU A 68 -17.57 5.22 16.38
N GLU A 69 -17.54 5.58 17.65
CA GLU A 69 -16.84 6.78 18.12
C GLU A 69 -15.33 6.65 17.89
N ASP A 70 -14.59 7.76 17.97
CA ASP A 70 -13.12 7.73 17.87
C ASP A 70 -12.48 6.79 18.89
N THR A 71 -13.08 6.77 20.07
CA THR A 71 -12.72 5.96 21.22
C THR A 71 -13.99 5.34 21.77
N TYR A 72 -14.01 4.02 21.95
CA TYR A 72 -15.20 3.26 22.30
C TYR A 72 -14.90 2.13 23.30
N PRO A 73 -15.86 1.79 24.18
CA PRO A 73 -15.67 0.75 25.18
C PRO A 73 -15.59 -0.64 24.56
N TYR A 74 -14.76 -1.51 25.12
CA TYR A 74 -14.70 -2.93 24.77
C TYR A 74 -14.39 -3.77 26.02
N LYS A 75 -15.41 -4.43 26.57
CA LYS A 75 -15.31 -5.18 27.84
C LYS A 75 -14.74 -4.29 28.97
N ASP A 76 -13.64 -4.71 29.56
CA ASP A 76 -12.86 -4.07 30.62
C ASP A 76 -11.77 -3.13 30.08
N THR A 77 -11.72 -2.91 28.77
CA THR A 77 -10.77 -2.01 28.12
C THR A 77 -11.46 -1.02 27.18
N THR A 78 -10.67 -0.17 26.55
CA THR A 78 -11.10 0.83 25.58
C THR A 78 -10.36 0.61 24.27
N ARG A 79 -11.03 0.87 23.16
CA ARG A 79 -10.46 0.82 21.81
C ARG A 79 -10.62 2.15 21.12
N HIS A 80 -9.81 2.37 20.10
CA HIS A 80 -9.81 3.63 19.38
C HIS A 80 -9.39 3.43 17.93
N PHE A 81 -9.67 4.42 17.09
CA PHE A 81 -9.02 4.55 15.80
C PHE A 81 -7.62 5.15 16.02
N GLN A 82 -6.59 4.50 15.47
CA GLN A 82 -5.20 4.92 15.60
C GLN A 82 -4.88 6.09 14.66
N TRP A 83 -5.51 7.25 14.89
CA TRP A 83 -5.45 8.41 13.99
C TRP A 83 -4.02 8.88 13.70
N GLU A 84 -3.11 8.85 14.67
CA GLU A 84 -1.72 9.24 14.45
C GLU A 84 -1.00 8.28 13.50
N LYS A 85 -1.17 6.96 13.65
CA LYS A 85 -0.66 5.98 12.68
C LYS A 85 -1.30 6.15 11.30
N ILE A 86 -2.59 6.50 11.24
CA ILE A 86 -3.28 6.77 9.98
C ILE A 86 -2.65 7.99 9.29
N LYS A 87 -2.42 9.10 10.01
CA LYS A 87 -1.73 10.29 9.49
C LYS A 87 -0.33 9.97 8.98
N GLU A 88 0.45 9.16 9.71
CA GLU A 88 1.78 8.70 9.24
C GLU A 88 1.71 8.00 7.89
N ARG A 89 0.73 7.11 7.71
CA ARG A 89 0.56 6.39 6.44
C ARG A 89 0.03 7.27 5.31
N LEU A 90 -0.81 8.26 5.62
CA LEU A 90 -1.28 9.23 4.63
C LEU A 90 -0.17 10.18 4.20
N ALA A 91 0.66 10.65 5.14
CA ALA A 91 1.85 11.44 4.84
C ALA A 91 2.82 10.66 3.93
N LEU A 92 3.08 9.38 4.24
CA LEU A 92 3.82 8.48 3.35
C LEU A 92 3.15 8.41 1.96
N LEU A 93 1.85 8.15 1.89
CA LEU A 93 1.12 8.01 0.64
C LEU A 93 1.18 9.28 -0.22
N GLU A 94 1.05 10.46 0.37
CA GLU A 94 1.17 11.70 -0.38
C GLU A 94 2.61 11.88 -0.86
N ASN A 95 3.62 11.68 -0.01
CA ASN A 95 5.02 11.85 -0.38
C ASN A 95 5.46 10.91 -1.52
N ILE A 96 5.07 9.64 -1.48
CA ILE A 96 5.48 8.69 -2.53
C ILE A 96 4.84 8.97 -3.89
N GLN A 97 3.75 9.75 -3.93
CA GLN A 97 3.01 10.13 -5.15
C GLN A 97 3.42 11.50 -5.71
N ARG A 98 4.28 12.27 -5.02
CA ARG A 98 4.71 13.61 -5.47
C ARG A 98 5.57 13.58 -6.72
N LYS A 99 6.34 12.50 -6.93
CA LYS A 99 7.14 12.31 -8.13
C LYS A 99 6.39 11.40 -9.11
N PRO A 100 6.31 11.75 -10.42
CA PRO A 100 5.80 10.85 -11.43
C PRO A 100 6.46 9.48 -11.30
N THR A 101 5.66 8.46 -11.05
CA THR A 101 6.13 7.10 -10.78
C THR A 101 5.19 6.13 -11.46
N GLN A 102 5.74 5.18 -12.21
CA GLN A 102 4.98 4.04 -12.72
C GLN A 102 4.74 3.07 -11.56
N TRP A 103 3.48 2.82 -11.24
CA TRP A 103 3.11 1.86 -10.19
C TRP A 103 2.90 0.45 -10.76
N CYS A 104 3.12 -0.54 -9.92
CA CYS A 104 2.76 -1.92 -10.18
C CYS A 104 2.31 -2.64 -8.90
N ILE A 105 1.74 -3.84 -9.09
CA ILE A 105 1.24 -4.71 -8.03
C ILE A 105 1.98 -6.04 -8.15
N LEU A 106 2.56 -6.51 -7.04
CA LEU A 106 3.04 -7.90 -6.94
C LEU A 106 1.85 -8.83 -6.95
N GLN A 107 1.74 -9.76 -7.90
CA GLN A 107 0.53 -10.55 -8.09
C GLN A 107 0.86 -12.03 -8.26
N ASN A 108 0.29 -12.87 -7.40
CA ASN A 108 0.36 -14.32 -7.54
C ASN A 108 -0.80 -15.07 -6.83
N TYR A 109 -1.97 -14.45 -6.70
CA TYR A 109 -3.18 -15.11 -6.16
C TYR A 109 -3.39 -16.52 -6.73
N LYS A 110 -3.52 -17.51 -5.84
CA LYS A 110 -3.62 -18.95 -6.15
C LYS A 110 -2.53 -19.49 -7.09
N ASN A 111 -1.31 -18.94 -7.05
CA ASN A 111 -0.23 -19.28 -7.98
C ASN A 111 -0.61 -19.10 -9.46
N ARG A 112 -1.51 -18.15 -9.79
CA ARG A 112 -1.94 -17.91 -11.18
C ARG A 112 -0.78 -17.57 -12.13
N ASN A 113 0.30 -17.02 -11.58
CA ASN A 113 1.51 -16.66 -12.33
C ASN A 113 2.63 -17.71 -12.17
N GLY A 114 2.26 -18.91 -11.70
CA GLY A 114 3.15 -20.03 -11.40
C GLY A 114 3.58 -20.07 -9.94
N GLU A 115 4.00 -21.25 -9.50
CA GLU A 115 4.60 -21.41 -8.17
C GLU A 115 5.95 -20.68 -8.12
N ALA A 116 6.19 -19.93 -7.04
CA ALA A 116 7.47 -19.27 -6.83
C ALA A 116 8.61 -20.31 -6.67
N PRO A 117 9.84 -20.06 -7.14
CA PRO A 117 11.00 -20.89 -6.81
C PRO A 117 11.29 -20.85 -5.30
N LEU A 118 12.07 -21.79 -4.79
CA LEU A 118 12.53 -21.75 -3.40
C LEU A 118 13.49 -20.56 -3.19
N VAL A 119 13.29 -19.84 -2.09
CA VAL A 119 14.23 -18.82 -1.61
C VAL A 119 15.43 -19.48 -0.93
N LYS A 120 16.54 -18.74 -0.82
CA LYS A 120 17.80 -19.21 -0.23
C LYS A 120 17.64 -19.80 1.17
N ASN A 121 16.87 -19.11 2.02
CA ASN A 121 16.59 -19.54 3.39
C ASN A 121 15.07 -19.66 3.58
N PHE A 122 14.58 -20.89 3.74
CA PHE A 122 13.17 -21.16 3.99
C PHE A 122 12.98 -22.06 5.21
N LYS A 123 11.79 -22.02 5.78
CA LYS A 123 11.35 -22.89 6.87
C LYS A 123 9.98 -23.49 6.54
N ARG A 124 9.60 -24.53 7.27
CA ARG A 124 8.19 -24.94 7.35
C ARG A 124 7.52 -24.16 8.47
N ASP A 125 6.42 -23.49 8.15
CA ASP A 125 5.65 -22.72 9.13
C ASP A 125 4.71 -23.61 9.95
N ALA A 126 3.91 -22.98 10.83
CA ALA A 126 2.91 -23.65 11.66
C ALA A 126 1.79 -24.35 10.84
N TYR A 127 1.65 -24.00 9.55
CA TYR A 127 0.72 -24.59 8.59
C TYR A 127 1.37 -25.74 7.79
N LYS A 128 2.62 -26.09 8.12
CA LYS A 128 3.49 -27.07 7.42
C LYS A 128 3.84 -26.65 5.98
N ARG A 129 3.58 -25.39 5.61
CA ARG A 129 3.86 -24.82 4.29
C ARG A 129 5.26 -24.24 4.27
N ILE A 130 5.81 -24.11 3.07
CA ILE A 130 7.12 -23.47 2.88
C ILE A 130 6.92 -21.96 2.98
N ALA A 131 7.67 -21.33 3.87
CA ALA A 131 7.72 -19.88 4.03
C ALA A 131 9.16 -19.40 4.11
N ASP A 132 9.40 -18.12 3.79
CA ASP A 132 10.70 -17.51 4.05
C ASP A 132 10.94 -17.29 5.56
N THR A 133 12.11 -16.78 5.92
CA THR A 133 12.47 -16.54 7.32
C THR A 133 11.57 -15.51 8.01
N LEU A 134 10.93 -14.63 7.24
CA LEU A 134 10.02 -13.58 7.70
C LEU A 134 8.55 -14.05 7.75
N GLY A 135 8.27 -15.31 7.42
CA GLY A 135 6.95 -15.90 7.50
C GLY A 135 6.06 -15.65 6.29
N VAL A 136 6.60 -15.15 5.18
CA VAL A 136 5.83 -15.05 3.93
C VAL A 136 5.84 -16.40 3.23
N GLU A 137 4.64 -16.95 2.98
CA GLU A 137 4.49 -18.25 2.33
C GLU A 137 4.96 -18.21 0.86
N ARG A 138 5.57 -19.32 0.41
CA ARG A 138 5.87 -19.57 -1.01
C ARG A 138 4.60 -19.65 -1.84
N TYR A 139 3.55 -20.24 -1.28
CA TYR A 139 2.24 -20.30 -1.93
C TYR A 139 1.68 -18.88 -2.06
N GLN A 140 1.44 -18.43 -3.28
CA GLN A 140 1.04 -17.07 -3.64
C GLN A 140 2.10 -15.99 -3.35
N GLY A 141 3.30 -16.40 -2.95
CA GLY A 141 4.44 -15.51 -2.79
C GLY A 141 5.02 -15.10 -4.14
N ILE A 142 5.68 -13.94 -4.15
CA ILE A 142 6.44 -13.44 -5.29
C ILE A 142 7.93 -13.49 -4.92
N PRO A 143 8.79 -14.21 -5.65
CA PRO A 143 10.21 -14.28 -5.31
C PRO A 143 10.88 -12.92 -5.54
N LEU A 144 11.54 -12.40 -4.52
CA LEU A 144 12.32 -11.16 -4.57
C LEU A 144 13.81 -11.48 -4.50
N PHE A 145 14.54 -11.02 -5.51
CA PHE A 145 15.97 -11.22 -5.71
C PHE A 145 16.71 -9.93 -5.36
N LEU A 146 17.93 -10.05 -4.87
CA LEU A 146 18.78 -8.89 -4.64
C LEU A 146 19.26 -8.34 -5.99
N THR A 147 19.64 -7.06 -6.03
CA THR A 147 20.14 -6.42 -7.25
C THR A 147 21.52 -6.93 -7.67
N ASP A 148 22.26 -7.57 -6.77
CA ASP A 148 23.58 -8.18 -6.99
C ASP A 148 23.53 -9.72 -7.09
N ASP A 149 22.37 -10.36 -6.87
CA ASP A 149 22.17 -11.81 -6.96
C ASP A 149 20.79 -12.15 -7.53
N THR A 150 20.75 -12.49 -8.81
CA THR A 150 19.55 -12.95 -9.53
C THR A 150 19.45 -14.48 -9.64
N LEU A 151 20.39 -15.24 -9.05
CA LEU A 151 20.39 -16.71 -9.14
C LEU A 151 19.40 -17.33 -8.17
N THR A 152 19.35 -16.83 -6.93
CA THR A 152 18.45 -17.36 -5.89
C THR A 152 17.69 -16.23 -5.20
N ALA A 153 16.37 -16.35 -5.12
CA ALA A 153 15.55 -15.37 -4.44
C ALA A 153 15.91 -15.28 -2.95
N LYS A 154 15.96 -14.06 -2.41
CA LYS A 154 16.29 -13.80 -1.00
C LYS A 154 15.09 -14.05 -0.09
N ARG A 155 13.89 -13.64 -0.52
CA ARG A 155 12.64 -13.67 0.25
C ARG A 155 11.42 -13.70 -0.67
N TYR A 156 10.23 -13.84 -0.10
CA TYR A 156 8.98 -13.65 -0.83
C TYR A 156 8.34 -12.28 -0.51
N GLY A 157 7.73 -11.67 -1.52
CA GLY A 157 6.79 -10.57 -1.42
C GLY A 157 5.35 -11.07 -1.34
N LEU A 158 4.49 -10.31 -0.67
CA LEU A 158 3.06 -10.60 -0.56
C LEU A 158 2.30 -10.17 -1.83
N ASP A 159 1.32 -10.97 -2.25
CA ASP A 159 0.37 -10.58 -3.30
C ASP A 159 -0.36 -9.29 -2.92
N GLY A 160 -0.54 -8.38 -3.87
CA GLY A 160 -1.25 -7.12 -3.71
C GLY A 160 -0.43 -5.95 -3.23
N LEU A 161 0.84 -6.12 -2.87
CA LEU A 161 1.67 -4.99 -2.39
C LEU A 161 1.81 -3.90 -3.45
N LEU A 162 1.57 -2.64 -3.04
CA LEU A 162 1.92 -1.47 -3.85
C LEU A 162 3.42 -1.41 -4.03
N THR A 163 3.84 -1.28 -5.29
CA THR A 163 5.23 -1.40 -5.68
C THR A 163 5.56 -0.38 -6.77
N ARG A 164 6.70 0.31 -6.66
CA ARG A 164 7.21 1.13 -7.77
C ARG A 164 7.82 0.23 -8.82
N HIS A 165 7.54 0.54 -10.08
CA HIS A 165 8.21 -0.04 -11.23
C HIS A 165 9.43 0.81 -11.59
N LEU A 166 10.63 0.22 -11.54
CA LEU A 166 11.89 0.92 -11.78
C LEU A 166 12.54 0.60 -13.14
N GLY A 167 12.02 -0.38 -13.87
CA GLY A 167 12.51 -0.77 -15.18
C GLY A 167 12.49 -2.28 -15.40
N GLU A 168 12.73 -2.70 -16.64
CA GLU A 168 12.82 -4.10 -17.02
C GLU A 168 14.28 -4.49 -17.29
N GLU A 169 14.64 -5.71 -16.90
CA GLU A 169 15.95 -6.30 -17.16
C GLU A 169 15.80 -7.78 -17.53
N GLY A 170 15.80 -8.06 -18.83
CA GLY A 170 15.58 -9.41 -19.35
C GLY A 170 14.22 -9.97 -18.94
N LYS A 171 14.22 -11.02 -18.10
CA LYS A 171 12.99 -11.65 -17.57
C LYS A 171 12.55 -11.08 -16.22
N PHE A 172 13.31 -10.15 -15.67
CA PHE A 172 13.06 -9.51 -14.40
C PHE A 172 12.55 -8.09 -14.60
N THR A 173 11.86 -7.61 -13.59
CA THR A 173 11.50 -6.21 -13.41
C THR A 173 12.19 -5.73 -12.15
N LYS A 174 12.88 -4.60 -12.23
CA LYS A 174 13.42 -3.89 -11.07
C LYS A 174 12.26 -3.18 -10.39
N VAL A 175 12.08 -3.41 -9.09
CA VAL A 175 10.92 -2.97 -8.34
C VAL A 175 11.28 -2.49 -6.94
N GLU A 176 10.49 -1.59 -6.38
CA GLU A 176 10.58 -1.16 -4.98
C GLU A 176 9.20 -1.30 -4.29
N PRO A 177 8.94 -2.43 -3.58
CA PRO A 177 7.69 -2.61 -2.87
C PRO A 177 7.65 -1.68 -1.66
N VAL A 178 6.70 -0.74 -1.62
CA VAL A 178 6.71 0.40 -0.67
C VAL A 178 6.77 -0.06 0.78
N PHE A 179 6.03 -1.12 1.12
CA PHE A 179 5.99 -1.65 2.48
C PHE A 179 7.25 -2.42 2.88
N ILE A 180 7.92 -3.07 1.93
CA ILE A 180 9.14 -3.84 2.18
C ILE A 180 10.37 -2.92 2.20
N GLY A 181 10.36 -1.88 1.35
CA GLY A 181 11.49 -1.00 1.09
C GLY A 181 12.59 -1.67 0.26
N GLY A 182 13.50 -0.85 -0.25
CA GLY A 182 14.64 -1.28 -1.05
C GLY A 182 14.30 -1.70 -2.48
N GLU A 183 15.33 -1.77 -3.31
CA GLU A 183 15.21 -2.22 -4.70
C GLU A 183 15.40 -3.73 -4.80
N TRP A 184 14.57 -4.39 -5.61
CA TRP A 184 14.57 -5.83 -5.81
C TRP A 184 14.39 -6.15 -7.29
N TYR A 185 14.85 -7.33 -7.71
CA TYR A 185 14.36 -7.95 -8.94
C TYR A 185 13.23 -8.91 -8.64
N ALA A 186 12.18 -8.86 -9.46
CA ALA A 186 11.08 -9.81 -9.44
C ALA A 186 10.81 -10.29 -10.88
N PRO A 187 10.55 -11.59 -11.12
CA PRO A 187 10.24 -12.06 -12.47
C PRO A 187 8.99 -11.36 -13.03
N ALA A 188 9.07 -10.86 -14.26
CA ALA A 188 8.06 -9.97 -14.86
C ALA A 188 6.63 -10.57 -14.84
N LYS A 189 6.51 -11.90 -14.92
CA LYS A 189 5.23 -12.61 -14.84
C LYS A 189 4.45 -12.39 -13.53
N TYR A 190 5.11 -11.97 -12.45
CA TYR A 190 4.46 -11.65 -11.17
C TYR A 190 4.09 -10.18 -11.04
N ILE A 191 4.39 -9.35 -12.04
CA ILE A 191 4.23 -7.90 -11.97
C ILE A 191 3.02 -7.50 -12.82
N LYS A 192 2.05 -6.86 -12.18
CA LYS A 192 0.93 -6.20 -12.86
C LYS A 192 1.16 -4.70 -12.85
N LEU A 193 1.46 -4.11 -14.01
CA LEU A 193 1.47 -2.66 -14.17
C LEU A 193 0.05 -2.08 -13.95
N ILE A 194 -0.02 -0.91 -13.32
CA ILE A 194 -1.24 -0.09 -13.30
C ILE A 194 -0.98 1.21 -14.08
N PRO A 195 -2.00 1.90 -14.60
CA PRO A 195 -1.78 3.12 -15.38
C PRO A 195 -0.94 4.16 -14.62
N ASP A 196 -0.06 4.86 -15.32
CA ASP A 196 0.76 5.96 -14.80
C ASP A 196 -0.07 7.13 -14.22
N SER A 197 -1.27 7.31 -14.76
CA SER A 197 -2.27 8.29 -14.29
C SER A 197 -2.90 7.96 -12.94
N VAL A 198 -2.68 6.76 -12.37
CA VAL A 198 -3.27 6.39 -11.09
C VAL A 198 -2.71 7.24 -9.96
N VAL A 199 -3.62 7.93 -9.27
CA VAL A 199 -3.37 8.59 -7.98
C VAL A 199 -4.34 8.00 -6.96
N PHE A 200 -3.80 7.47 -5.87
CA PHE A 200 -4.55 6.87 -4.78
C PHE A 200 -5.16 7.96 -3.89
N ASN A 201 -6.35 8.42 -4.27
CA ASN A 201 -7.15 9.36 -3.49
C ASN A 201 -8.13 8.66 -2.53
N LYS A 202 -8.22 7.33 -2.56
CA LYS A 202 -9.07 6.54 -1.67
C LYS A 202 -8.23 5.56 -0.90
N ALA A 203 -8.33 5.63 0.42
CA ALA A 203 -7.58 4.79 1.35
C ALA A 203 -8.54 4.06 2.31
N ILE A 204 -8.19 2.82 2.64
CA ILE A 204 -8.90 2.02 3.64
C ILE A 204 -7.88 1.60 4.68
N PHE A 205 -8.20 1.81 5.96
CA PHE A 205 -7.36 1.43 7.08
C PHE A 205 -8.05 0.34 7.87
N ILE A 206 -7.35 -0.78 8.06
CA ILE A 206 -7.81 -1.93 8.84
C ILE A 206 -6.91 -2.05 10.06
N ASP A 207 -7.49 -1.95 11.24
CA ASP A 207 -6.78 -2.10 12.50
C ASP A 207 -7.00 -3.51 13.07
N ARG A 208 -5.93 -4.31 13.08
CA ARG A 208 -5.98 -5.69 13.62
C ARG A 208 -6.00 -5.72 15.15
N HIS A 209 -5.51 -4.68 15.83
CA HIS A 209 -5.51 -4.63 17.28
C HIS A 209 -6.89 -4.19 17.80
N ASN A 210 -7.39 -3.05 17.33
CA ASN A 210 -8.67 -2.47 17.75
C ASN A 210 -9.88 -3.08 17.01
N GLN A 211 -9.65 -3.94 16.00
CA GLN A 211 -10.71 -4.60 15.23
C GLN A 211 -11.71 -3.59 14.63
N ASN A 212 -11.19 -2.52 14.04
CA ASN A 212 -11.98 -1.53 13.33
C ASN A 212 -11.45 -1.31 11.92
N ILE A 213 -12.25 -0.60 11.13
CA ILE A 213 -11.93 -0.22 9.77
C ILE A 213 -12.45 1.20 9.53
N THR A 214 -11.68 2.00 8.81
CA THR A 214 -12.10 3.33 8.38
C THR A 214 -11.75 3.55 6.92
N THR A 215 -12.59 4.28 6.21
CA THR A 215 -12.33 4.71 4.83
C THR A 215 -12.03 6.19 4.81
N LEU A 216 -11.07 6.61 3.99
CA LEU A 216 -10.65 7.98 3.84
C LEU A 216 -10.54 8.35 2.37
N GLU A 217 -10.91 9.59 2.05
CA GLU A 217 -10.85 10.15 0.72
C GLU A 217 -10.08 11.47 0.73
N ARG A 218 -9.11 11.60 -0.16
CA ARG A 218 -8.32 12.82 -0.30
C ARG A 218 -9.20 13.92 -0.87
N LYS A 219 -9.21 15.07 -0.19
CA LYS A 219 -9.86 16.31 -0.67
C LYS A 219 -8.87 17.17 -1.44
N GLU A 220 -7.72 17.39 -0.83
CA GLU A 220 -6.62 18.19 -1.35
C GLU A 220 -5.32 17.80 -0.63
N LYS A 221 -4.20 18.45 -0.95
CA LYS A 221 -2.90 18.19 -0.33
C LYS A 221 -3.00 18.30 1.20
N GLY A 222 -2.63 17.25 1.91
CA GLY A 222 -2.64 17.21 3.37
C GLY A 222 -4.04 17.15 4.00
N CYS A 223 -5.12 17.07 3.23
CA CYS A 223 -6.49 17.07 3.75
C CYS A 223 -7.25 15.82 3.30
N TRP A 224 -7.67 15.01 4.27
CA TRP A 224 -8.41 13.78 4.05
C TRP A 224 -9.75 13.78 4.79
N LEU A 225 -10.76 13.25 4.12
CA LEU A 225 -12.13 13.14 4.61
C LEU A 225 -12.37 11.72 5.10
N ILE A 226 -12.74 11.56 6.36
CA ILE A 226 -13.19 10.28 6.90
C ILE A 226 -14.58 9.99 6.35
N ARG A 227 -14.73 8.89 5.60
CA ARG A 227 -15.96 8.54 4.89
C ARG A 227 -16.77 7.43 5.55
N SER A 228 -16.14 6.60 6.38
CA SER A 228 -16.82 5.61 7.23
C SER A 228 -15.90 5.19 8.37
N MET A 229 -16.49 4.79 9.51
CA MET A 229 -15.77 4.31 10.69
C MET A 229 -16.57 3.16 11.30
N ASN A 230 -16.12 1.91 11.20
CA ASN A 230 -16.95 0.76 11.53
C ASN A 230 -16.18 -0.35 12.27
N PRO A 231 -16.88 -1.23 13.02
CA PRO A 231 -16.27 -2.42 13.57
C PRO A 231 -15.93 -3.40 12.44
N ALA A 232 -14.81 -4.11 12.59
CA ALA A 232 -14.39 -5.15 11.66
C ALA A 232 -13.93 -6.40 12.41
N THR A 233 -13.81 -7.53 11.70
CA THR A 233 -13.16 -8.73 12.24
C THR A 233 -12.10 -9.23 11.28
N THR A 234 -10.84 -9.21 11.71
CA THR A 234 -9.70 -9.64 10.90
C THR A 234 -9.42 -11.13 11.04
N GLY A 235 -8.44 -11.60 10.27
CA GLY A 235 -7.94 -12.97 10.30
C GLY A 235 -7.28 -13.32 11.62
N GLN A 236 -7.57 -14.51 12.13
CA GLN A 236 -6.95 -15.07 13.34
C GLN A 236 -5.82 -16.04 12.99
N HIS A 237 -4.82 -16.14 13.86
CA HIS A 237 -3.84 -17.21 13.80
C HIS A 237 -4.46 -18.52 14.27
N ARG A 238 -4.85 -19.41 13.35
CA ARG A 238 -5.36 -20.74 13.70
C ARG A 238 -5.03 -21.77 12.61
N PRO A 239 -3.81 -22.32 12.62
CA PRO A 239 -3.42 -23.42 11.75
C PRO A 239 -4.36 -24.64 11.86
N PRO A 240 -4.59 -25.38 10.77
CA PRO A 240 -4.03 -25.17 9.43
C PRO A 240 -4.91 -24.28 8.50
N TYR A 241 -6.05 -23.77 8.99
CA TYR A 241 -7.10 -23.23 8.11
C TYR A 241 -7.24 -21.71 8.11
N ALA A 242 -6.89 -21.02 9.20
CA ALA A 242 -7.02 -19.57 9.28
C ALA A 242 -5.67 -18.90 9.57
N GLN A 243 -5.43 -17.81 8.85
CA GLN A 243 -4.24 -16.97 8.98
C GLN A 243 -4.64 -15.56 9.39
N GLU A 244 -3.70 -14.86 10.01
CA GLU A 244 -3.82 -13.44 10.26
C GLU A 244 -4.01 -12.68 8.95
N THR A 245 -4.78 -11.59 9.00
CA THR A 245 -4.74 -10.60 7.91
C THR A 245 -3.33 -10.00 7.88
N PRO A 246 -2.58 -10.07 6.77
CA PRO A 246 -1.20 -9.62 6.78
C PRO A 246 -1.10 -8.11 6.89
N LEU A 247 -0.09 -7.63 7.62
CA LEU A 247 0.30 -6.22 7.61
C LEU A 247 0.83 -5.83 6.24
N GLY A 248 0.55 -4.61 5.82
CA GLY A 248 1.05 -4.11 4.55
C GLY A 248 0.30 -2.94 3.98
N MET A 249 0.77 -2.52 2.82
CA MET A 249 0.18 -1.50 1.97
C MET A 249 -0.20 -2.17 0.64
N PHE A 250 -1.49 -2.44 0.46
CA PHE A 250 -2.02 -3.25 -0.62
C PHE A 250 -2.92 -2.45 -1.54
N VAL A 251 -2.99 -2.85 -2.81
CA VAL A 251 -3.94 -2.29 -3.76
C VAL A 251 -5.20 -3.16 -3.81
N LEU A 252 -6.38 -2.56 -3.92
CA LEU A 252 -7.63 -3.30 -4.16
C LEU A 252 -7.61 -3.89 -5.58
N GLN A 253 -7.72 -5.21 -5.72
CA GLN A 253 -7.44 -5.92 -6.98
C GLN A 253 -8.67 -6.51 -7.68
N GLU A 254 -9.66 -7.00 -6.93
CA GLU A 254 -10.80 -7.73 -7.48
C GLU A 254 -12.05 -7.49 -6.63
N LYS A 255 -13.22 -7.58 -7.25
CA LYS A 255 -14.52 -7.44 -6.59
C LYS A 255 -15.45 -8.60 -6.94
N LYS A 256 -16.14 -9.14 -5.95
CA LYS A 256 -17.14 -10.21 -6.12
C LYS A 256 -18.39 -9.89 -5.30
N THR A 257 -19.54 -9.79 -5.96
CA THR A 257 -20.84 -9.65 -5.26
C THR A 257 -21.11 -10.82 -4.33
N LYS A 258 -20.70 -12.03 -4.76
CA LYS A 258 -20.79 -13.28 -4.00
C LYS A 258 -19.46 -14.03 -4.05
N MET A 259 -18.67 -13.95 -2.98
CA MET A 259 -17.44 -14.74 -2.84
C MET A 259 -17.76 -16.09 -2.23
N ILE A 260 -17.65 -17.17 -3.01
CA ILE A 260 -17.82 -18.53 -2.51
C ILE A 260 -16.59 -18.95 -1.69
N PHE A 261 -16.83 -19.52 -0.52
CA PHE A 261 -15.79 -20.15 0.30
C PHE A 261 -16.12 -21.64 0.49
N LEU A 262 -15.06 -22.44 0.69
CA LEU A 262 -15.16 -23.89 0.86
C LEU A 262 -15.15 -24.25 2.35
N LYS A 263 -15.59 -25.47 2.68
CA LYS A 263 -15.44 -26.03 4.02
C LYS A 263 -13.96 -26.31 4.29
N ASP A 264 -13.53 -26.07 5.52
CA ASP A 264 -12.16 -26.37 5.95
C ASP A 264 -11.82 -27.85 5.65
N GLY A 265 -10.71 -28.08 4.94
CA GLY A 265 -10.24 -29.42 4.58
C GLY A 265 -11.02 -30.14 3.47
N SER A 266 -11.92 -29.46 2.75
CA SER A 266 -12.74 -30.08 1.70
C SER A 266 -12.91 -29.19 0.47
N ALA A 267 -13.19 -29.80 -0.68
CA ALA A 267 -13.61 -29.10 -1.89
C ALA A 267 -15.11 -28.69 -1.86
N ALA A 268 -15.86 -29.13 -0.85
CA ALA A 268 -17.28 -28.81 -0.72
C ALA A 268 -17.52 -27.33 -0.41
N THR A 269 -18.56 -26.75 -1.00
CA THR A 269 -19.00 -25.38 -0.71
C THR A 269 -19.36 -25.21 0.77
N GLY A 270 -18.69 -24.27 1.43
CA GLY A 270 -18.96 -23.88 2.82
C GLY A 270 -20.00 -22.78 2.94
N GLY A 271 -20.13 -21.93 1.92
CA GLY A 271 -21.07 -20.82 1.90
C GLY A 271 -20.60 -19.69 0.99
N PHE A 272 -21.07 -18.48 1.26
CA PHE A 272 -20.61 -17.28 0.56
C PHE A 272 -20.47 -16.07 1.47
N ALA A 273 -19.62 -15.13 1.06
CA ALA A 273 -19.58 -13.79 1.63
C ALA A 273 -20.05 -12.75 0.61
N PRO A 274 -20.96 -11.83 0.98
CA PRO A 274 -21.45 -10.78 0.10
C PRO A 274 -20.43 -9.62 -0.02
N TYR A 275 -20.43 -8.95 -1.17
CA TYR A 275 -19.70 -7.70 -1.45
C TYR A 275 -18.20 -7.76 -1.06
N ALA A 276 -17.49 -8.72 -1.64
CA ALA A 276 -16.10 -8.97 -1.33
C ALA A 276 -15.15 -8.16 -2.22
N SER A 277 -14.23 -7.41 -1.61
CA SER A 277 -13.18 -6.64 -2.25
C SER A 277 -11.80 -7.22 -1.89
N ARG A 278 -11.11 -7.85 -2.84
CA ARG A 278 -9.82 -8.54 -2.66
C ARG A 278 -8.67 -7.55 -2.60
N PHE A 279 -7.72 -7.77 -1.70
CA PHE A 279 -6.51 -6.94 -1.63
C PHE A 279 -5.21 -7.72 -1.51
N ASN A 280 -5.19 -8.87 -0.84
CA ASN A 280 -4.01 -9.71 -0.67
C ASN A 280 -4.42 -11.18 -0.69
N ASN A 281 -3.69 -12.07 -1.40
CA ASN A 281 -3.90 -13.52 -1.37
C ASN A 281 -5.41 -13.89 -1.37
N GLY A 282 -5.86 -14.70 -0.41
CA GLY A 282 -7.27 -15.02 -0.18
C GLY A 282 -8.01 -14.03 0.73
N GLY A 283 -7.40 -12.91 1.11
CA GLY A 283 -7.96 -11.86 1.94
C GLY A 283 -8.84 -10.87 1.17
N TYR A 284 -10.08 -10.75 1.63
CA TYR A 284 -11.08 -9.81 1.13
C TYR A 284 -11.66 -8.99 2.27
N ILE A 285 -12.01 -7.74 1.99
CA ILE A 285 -12.97 -6.98 2.80
C ILE A 285 -14.36 -7.39 2.33
N HIS A 286 -15.19 -7.96 3.20
CA HIS A 286 -16.50 -8.50 2.80
C HIS A 286 -17.55 -8.40 3.92
N GLY A 287 -18.82 -8.57 3.59
CA GLY A 287 -19.94 -8.56 4.54
C GLY A 287 -20.03 -9.83 5.39
N VAL A 288 -21.04 -9.98 6.23
CA VAL A 288 -21.15 -11.16 7.10
C VAL A 288 -21.33 -12.43 6.23
N PRO A 289 -20.48 -13.46 6.40
CA PRO A 289 -20.59 -14.67 5.59
C PRO A 289 -21.82 -15.49 5.98
N THR A 290 -22.48 -16.08 4.99
CA THR A 290 -23.60 -17.00 5.14
C THR A 290 -23.13 -18.42 4.85
N ASN A 291 -23.25 -19.30 5.85
CA ASN A 291 -22.88 -20.72 5.71
C ASN A 291 -23.96 -21.50 4.97
N ALA A 292 -23.54 -22.39 4.07
CA ALA A 292 -24.45 -23.31 3.39
C ALA A 292 -25.16 -24.23 4.42
N PRO A 293 -26.44 -24.58 4.20
CA PRO A 293 -27.24 -24.33 2.99
C PRO A 293 -27.97 -22.97 2.96
N ALA A 294 -27.80 -22.11 3.96
CA ALA A 294 -28.46 -20.82 3.98
C ALA A 294 -28.01 -19.92 2.81
N THR A 295 -28.95 -19.15 2.27
CA THR A 295 -28.72 -18.30 1.08
C THR A 295 -28.96 -16.82 1.36
N GLY A 296 -29.59 -16.48 2.48
CA GLY A 296 -29.90 -15.10 2.87
C GLY A 296 -28.65 -14.27 3.18
N ILE A 297 -28.75 -12.96 2.98
CA ILE A 297 -27.71 -12.01 3.38
C ILE A 297 -27.93 -11.66 4.85
N ILE A 298 -26.88 -11.83 5.66
CA ILE A 298 -26.87 -11.41 7.07
C ILE A 298 -26.31 -10.00 7.13
N GLU A 299 -27.04 -9.07 7.75
CA GLU A 299 -26.58 -7.68 7.83
C GLU A 299 -25.42 -7.50 8.83
N TYR A 300 -25.57 -8.03 10.04
CA TYR A 300 -24.65 -7.75 11.13
C TYR A 300 -24.31 -9.01 11.93
N SER A 301 -23.11 -9.06 12.50
CA SER A 301 -22.68 -10.10 13.44
C SER A 301 -22.20 -9.47 14.73
N TYR A 302 -22.65 -9.99 15.87
CA TYR A 302 -22.22 -9.55 17.20
C TYR A 302 -20.72 -9.80 17.47
N THR A 303 -20.03 -10.52 16.57
CA THR A 303 -18.57 -10.75 16.68
C THR A 303 -17.74 -9.66 16.01
N LEU A 304 -18.36 -8.76 15.24
CA LEU A 304 -17.67 -7.61 14.64
C LEU A 304 -17.09 -6.72 15.74
N GLY A 305 -15.85 -6.27 15.55
CA GLY A 305 -15.17 -5.43 16.54
C GLY A 305 -14.82 -6.15 17.84
N THR A 306 -14.75 -7.49 17.86
CA THR A 306 -14.36 -8.25 19.07
C THR A 306 -12.90 -8.68 19.04
N ILE A 307 -12.59 -9.89 18.59
CA ILE A 307 -11.22 -10.38 18.41
C ILE A 307 -11.09 -10.86 16.96
N PRO A 308 -9.87 -11.08 16.45
CA PRO A 308 -9.70 -11.76 15.18
C PRO A 308 -10.42 -13.12 15.18
N ARG A 309 -11.17 -13.42 14.11
CA ARG A 309 -11.91 -14.69 13.96
C ARG A 309 -12.00 -15.20 12.53
N SER A 310 -11.55 -14.42 11.55
CA SER A 310 -11.70 -14.78 10.13
C SER A 310 -10.56 -15.69 9.66
N HIS A 311 -10.69 -16.21 8.43
CA HIS A 311 -9.64 -16.91 7.71
C HIS A 311 -8.94 -15.91 6.78
N MET A 312 -8.09 -15.03 7.31
CA MET A 312 -7.38 -13.93 6.62
C MET A 312 -8.23 -12.70 6.19
N CYS A 313 -9.52 -12.88 5.90
CA CYS A 313 -10.40 -11.80 5.45
C CYS A 313 -10.69 -10.72 6.51
N VAL A 314 -11.32 -9.63 6.10
CA VAL A 314 -11.86 -8.59 6.99
C VAL A 314 -13.37 -8.59 6.87
N ARG A 315 -14.05 -9.09 7.90
CA ARG A 315 -15.51 -9.16 7.97
C ARG A 315 -16.06 -7.83 8.46
N ASN A 316 -17.17 -7.39 7.88
CA ASN A 316 -17.83 -6.13 8.16
C ASN A 316 -19.34 -6.35 8.30
N ALA A 317 -20.04 -5.32 8.79
CA ALA A 317 -21.47 -5.21 8.50
C ALA A 317 -21.66 -5.28 6.97
N THR A 318 -22.68 -5.99 6.51
CA THR A 318 -22.84 -6.24 5.07
C THR A 318 -23.14 -4.98 4.30
N SER A 319 -23.93 -4.06 4.84
CA SER A 319 -24.12 -2.73 4.26
C SER A 319 -22.82 -1.91 4.20
N HIS A 320 -21.95 -1.97 5.22
CA HIS A 320 -20.63 -1.32 5.17
C HIS A 320 -19.73 -1.94 4.09
N ALA A 321 -19.71 -3.28 3.97
CA ALA A 321 -18.98 -3.95 2.91
C ALA A 321 -19.50 -3.58 1.51
N LYS A 322 -20.82 -3.43 1.36
CA LYS A 322 -21.46 -2.95 0.13
C LYS A 322 -21.03 -1.52 -0.19
N PHE A 323 -21.03 -0.63 0.81
CA PHE A 323 -20.52 0.74 0.65
C PHE A 323 -19.08 0.73 0.11
N ILE A 324 -18.17 0.00 0.74
CA ILE A 324 -16.78 -0.13 0.27
C ILE A 324 -16.74 -0.70 -1.17
N PHE A 325 -17.53 -1.75 -1.43
CA PHE A 325 -17.60 -2.39 -2.73
C PHE A 325 -18.07 -1.44 -3.84
N GLU A 326 -18.94 -0.48 -3.55
CA GLU A 326 -19.42 0.50 -4.53
C GLU A 326 -18.48 1.70 -4.64
N TRP A 327 -17.98 2.21 -3.51
CA TRP A 327 -17.17 3.42 -3.40
C TRP A 327 -15.71 3.27 -3.82
N ALA A 328 -15.09 2.10 -3.65
CA ALA A 328 -13.64 1.90 -3.80
C ALA A 328 -13.23 1.29 -5.16
N PRO A 329 -12.75 2.04 -6.17
CA PRO A 329 -12.34 1.50 -7.47
C PRO A 329 -11.18 0.49 -7.38
N VAL A 330 -11.19 -0.47 -8.32
CA VAL A 330 -10.14 -1.51 -8.46
C VAL A 330 -8.88 -0.87 -9.06
N ASN A 331 -7.71 -1.24 -8.54
CA ASN A 331 -6.37 -0.73 -8.87
C ASN A 331 -6.11 0.74 -8.47
N GLU A 332 -7.12 1.44 -7.95
CA GLU A 332 -7.05 2.88 -7.61
C GLU A 332 -7.35 3.15 -6.12
N THR A 333 -7.65 2.10 -5.34
CA THR A 333 -7.82 2.20 -3.88
C THR A 333 -6.67 1.52 -3.17
N ILE A 334 -6.09 2.23 -2.21
CA ILE A 334 -5.03 1.70 -1.33
C ILE A 334 -5.61 1.21 0.00
N ILE A 335 -5.05 0.13 0.52
CA ILE A 335 -5.49 -0.54 1.73
C ILE A 335 -4.28 -0.71 2.65
N PHE A 336 -4.34 -0.12 3.82
CA PHE A 336 -3.36 -0.27 4.88
C PHE A 336 -3.90 -1.23 5.93
N VAL A 337 -3.09 -2.22 6.29
CA VAL A 337 -3.36 -3.08 7.44
C VAL A 337 -2.34 -2.78 8.52
N LEU A 338 -2.84 -2.33 9.67
CA LEU A 338 -2.08 -1.84 10.80
C LEU A 338 -2.27 -2.74 12.02
N GLU A 339 -1.35 -2.61 12.98
CA GLU A 339 -1.49 -3.06 14.36
C GLU A 339 -1.30 -1.87 15.29
#